data_AF-A0A350CDB6-F1
#
_entry.id   AF-A0A350CDB6-F1
#
_cell.length_a   1.000
_cell.length_b   1.000
_cell.length_c   1.000
_cell.angle_alpha   90.00
_cell.angle_beta   90.00
_cell.angle_gamma   90.00
#
_symmetry.space_group_name_H-M   'P 1'
#
loop_
_entity.id
_entity.type
_entity.pdbx_description
1 polymer ?
#
loop_
_entity_poly.entity_id
_entity_poly.type
_entity_poly.pdbx_seq_one_letter_code
_entity_poly.pdbx_strand_id
1 'polypeptide(L)' 'LQDKPWDRFLLEQLAGDELPDSSAETRTATGFYRIGVWDDEADDRRQAEFDDLDDVLVTVGASMLGLTIGCARCHDHK' A
#
# COMPACT_ATOMS: atom_id res chain seq x y z
N LEU A 1 -19.44 -0.05 -14.67
CA LEU A 1 -18.04 -0.34 -14.34
C LEU A 1 -17.58 -1.40 -15.33
N GLN A 2 -16.52 -1.15 -16.08
CA GLN A 2 -15.88 -2.17 -16.91
C GLN A 2 -14.79 -2.83 -16.06
N ASP A 3 -14.76 -4.16 -16.03
CA ASP A 3 -13.72 -4.89 -15.31
C ASP A 3 -12.37 -4.68 -15.98
N LYS A 4 -11.35 -4.44 -15.17
CA LYS A 4 -9.97 -4.29 -15.63
C LYS A 4 -9.24 -5.63 -15.52
N PRO A 5 -8.27 -5.92 -16.42
CA PRO A 5 -7.29 -6.96 -16.18
C PRO A 5 -6.65 -6.79 -14.79
N TRP A 6 -6.45 -7.91 -14.09
CA TRP A 6 -6.00 -7.90 -12.68
C TRP A 6 -4.65 -7.21 -12.49
N ASP A 7 -3.72 -7.46 -13.40
CA ASP A 7 -2.41 -6.81 -13.44
C ASP A 7 -2.52 -5.30 -13.60
N ARG A 8 -3.44 -4.83 -14.45
CA ARG A 8 -3.72 -3.40 -14.60
C ARG A 8 -4.32 -2.81 -13.32
N PHE A 9 -5.28 -3.50 -12.72
CA PHE A 9 -5.88 -3.06 -11.46
C PHE A 9 -4.82 -2.89 -10.37
N LEU A 10 -3.95 -3.89 -10.18
CA LEU A 10 -2.86 -3.82 -9.18
C LEU A 10 -1.90 -2.67 -9.46
N LEU A 11 -1.48 -2.47 -10.71
CA LEU A 11 -0.60 -1.38 -11.09
C LEU A 11 -1.19 -0.01 -10.77
N GLU A 12 -2.49 0.17 -11.01
CA GLU A 12 -3.15 1.44 -10.70
C GLU A 12 -3.23 1.71 -9.19
N GLN A 13 -3.44 0.68 -8.35
CA GLN A 13 -3.42 0.84 -6.89
C GLN A 13 -2.02 1.21 -6.40
N LEU A 14 -0.96 0.60 -6.96
CA LEU A 14 0.42 0.76 -6.47
C LEU A 14 1.15 1.97 -7.06
N ALA A 15 0.82 2.39 -8.29
CA ALA A 15 1.59 3.39 -9.05
C ALA A 15 0.75 4.12 -10.11
N GLY A 16 -0.56 4.23 -9.93
CA GLY A 16 -1.48 4.79 -10.91
C GLY A 16 -1.21 6.25 -11.36
N ASP A 17 -0.51 7.03 -10.54
CA ASP A 17 -0.04 8.39 -10.83
C ASP A 17 1.24 8.45 -11.69
N GLU A 18 2.03 7.38 -11.69
CA GLU A 18 3.27 7.23 -12.47
C GLU A 18 3.05 6.51 -13.82
N LEU A 19 1.81 6.14 -14.14
CA LEU A 19 1.49 5.47 -15.40
C LEU A 19 1.63 6.43 -16.59
N PRO A 20 2.16 5.97 -17.76
CA PRO A 20 2.24 6.79 -18.97
C PRO A 20 0.89 7.34 -19.44
N ASP A 21 -0.19 6.61 -19.14
CA ASP A 21 -1.58 6.97 -19.41
C ASP A 21 -2.32 7.46 -18.16
N SER A 22 -1.60 8.00 -17.17
CA SER A 22 -2.17 8.51 -15.92
C SER A 22 -3.38 9.42 -16.16
N SER A 23 -4.48 9.10 -15.48
CA SER A 23 -5.73 9.87 -15.50
C SER A 23 -6.19 10.21 -14.08
N ALA A 24 -7.28 10.96 -13.95
CA ALA A 24 -7.86 11.22 -12.64
C ALA A 24 -8.26 9.92 -11.91
N GLU A 25 -8.72 8.91 -12.66
CA GLU A 25 -9.12 7.62 -12.10
C GLU A 25 -7.90 6.84 -11.59
N THR A 26 -6.81 6.77 -12.37
CA THR A 26 -5.61 6.02 -11.95
C THR A 26 -4.89 6.70 -10.78
N ARG A 27 -4.86 8.04 -10.73
CA ARG A 27 -4.34 8.79 -9.58
C ARG A 27 -5.21 8.60 -8.34
N THR A 28 -6.52 8.47 -8.51
CA THR A 28 -7.44 8.14 -7.40
C THR A 28 -7.16 6.74 -6.87
N ALA A 29 -6.86 5.78 -7.75
CA ALA A 29 -6.47 4.43 -7.34
C ALA A 29 -5.20 4.41 -6.47
N THR A 30 -4.21 5.25 -6.77
CA THR A 30 -3.00 5.42 -5.92
C THR A 30 -3.32 5.91 -4.51
N GLY A 31 -4.52 6.47 -4.31
CA GLY A 31 -5.07 6.77 -2.99
C GLY A 31 -5.17 5.56 -2.06
N PHE A 32 -4.98 4.33 -2.54
CA PHE A 32 -4.83 3.11 -1.75
C PHE A 32 -3.89 3.30 -0.54
N TYR A 33 -2.74 3.96 -0.73
CA TYR A 33 -1.78 4.23 0.36
C TYR A 33 -2.31 5.16 1.46
N ARG A 34 -3.49 5.75 1.28
CA ARG A 34 -4.12 6.66 2.24
C ARG A 34 -5.32 6.06 2.97
N ILE A 35 -5.68 4.81 2.67
CA ILE A 35 -6.84 4.13 3.27
C ILE A 35 -6.50 3.48 4.63
N GLY A 36 -5.21 3.41 4.97
CA GLY A 36 -4.72 2.88 6.25
C GLY A 36 -5.11 3.73 7.46
N VAL A 37 -4.77 3.23 8.64
CA VAL A 37 -4.95 3.96 9.91
C VAL A 37 -4.10 5.22 9.87
N TRP A 38 -4.65 6.34 10.34
CA TRP A 38 -3.91 7.59 10.47
C TRP A 38 -3.91 8.00 11.94
N ASP A 39 -2.73 8.05 12.54
CA ASP A 39 -2.54 8.59 13.88
C ASP A 39 -2.34 10.12 13.79
N ASP A 40 -3.36 10.88 14.18
CA ASP A 40 -3.33 12.34 14.16
C ASP A 40 -2.71 12.95 15.44
N GLU A 41 -2.46 12.15 16.47
CA GLU A 41 -1.92 12.56 17.76
C GLU A 41 -0.74 11.67 18.21
N ALA A 42 0.11 11.29 17.27
CA ALA A 42 1.23 10.38 17.53
C ALA A 42 2.18 10.85 18.65
N ASP A 43 2.36 10.02 19.66
CA ASP A 43 3.30 10.23 20.77
C ASP A 43 4.76 10.30 20.29
N ASP A 44 5.14 9.41 19.35
CA ASP A 44 6.42 9.45 18.63
C ASP A 44 6.16 9.43 17.12
N ARG A 45 6.40 10.58 16.49
CA ARG A 45 6.18 10.77 15.04
C ARG A 45 7.01 9.85 14.17
N ARG A 46 8.22 9.49 14.58
CA ARG A 46 9.08 8.59 13.79
C ARG A 46 8.58 7.17 13.88
N GLN A 47 8.10 6.75 15.06
CA GLN A 47 7.52 5.43 15.20
C GLN A 47 6.22 5.31 14.40
N ALA A 48 5.35 6.33 14.46
CA ALA A 48 4.14 6.37 13.64
C ALA A 48 4.43 6.28 12.13
N GLU A 49 5.46 6.98 11.63
CA GLU A 49 5.89 6.86 10.23
C GLU A 49 6.30 5.43 9.86
N PHE A 50 7.03 4.73 10.74
CA PHE A 50 7.40 3.33 10.50
C PHE A 50 6.20 2.38 10.62
N ASP A 51 5.25 2.66 11.49
CA ASP A 51 4.02 1.88 11.63
C ASP A 51 3.14 2.01 10.37
N ASP A 52 3.02 3.22 9.81
CA ASP A 52 2.33 3.45 8.53
C ASP A 52 3.00 2.66 7.39
N LEU A 53 4.33 2.70 7.30
CA LEU A 53 5.07 1.96 6.28
C LEU A 53 4.95 0.43 6.46
N ASP A 54 4.96 -0.06 7.69
CA ASP A 54 4.77 -1.47 8.01
C ASP A 54 3.36 -1.94 7.62
N ASP A 55 2.32 -1.15 7.89
CA ASP A 55 0.95 -1.46 7.50
C ASP A 55 0.80 -1.59 5.98
N VAL A 56 1.40 -0.67 5.21
CA VAL A 56 1.44 -0.75 3.74
C VAL A 56 2.13 -2.04 3.29
N LEU A 57 3.31 -2.36 3.85
CA LEU A 57 4.06 -3.56 3.50
C LEU A 57 3.28 -4.85 3.79
N VAL A 58 2.66 -4.95 4.95
CA VAL A 58 1.86 -6.10 5.36
C VAL A 58 0.63 -6.24 4.47
N THR A 59 -0.08 -5.14 4.23
CA THR A 59 -1.32 -5.14 3.45
C THR A 59 -1.07 -5.50 1.99
N VAL A 60 -0.07 -4.88 1.34
CA VAL A 60 0.30 -5.22 -0.04
C VAL A 60 0.82 -6.64 -0.14
N GLY A 61 1.69 -7.05 0.80
CA GLY A 61 2.23 -8.41 0.85
C GLY A 61 1.12 -9.46 0.91
N ALA A 62 0.19 -9.32 1.86
CA ALA A 62 -0.86 -10.31 2.06
C ALA A 62 -1.91 -10.29 0.94
N SER A 63 -2.38 -9.11 0.53
CA SER A 63 -3.53 -8.98 -0.38
C SER A 63 -3.17 -9.10 -1.87
N MET A 64 -1.97 -8.68 -2.27
CA MET A 64 -1.58 -8.65 -3.69
C MET A 64 -0.56 -9.72 -4.03
N LEU A 65 0.36 -10.03 -3.12
CA LEU A 65 1.45 -10.99 -3.35
C LEU A 65 1.20 -12.36 -2.71
N GLY A 66 0.24 -12.49 -1.79
CA GLY A 66 -0.01 -13.71 -1.02
C GLY A 66 1.14 -14.05 -0.05
N LEU A 67 1.91 -13.05 0.39
CA LEU A 67 3.08 -13.18 1.26
C LEU A 67 2.78 -12.64 2.67
N THR A 68 3.24 -13.37 3.70
CA THR A 68 3.09 -12.96 5.11
C THR A 68 4.38 -12.32 5.63
N ILE A 69 4.67 -11.09 5.19
CA ILE A 69 5.95 -10.42 5.49
C ILE A 69 5.98 -9.81 6.90
N GLY A 70 4.82 -9.54 7.52
CA GLY A 70 4.74 -8.86 8.83
C GLY A 70 5.49 -9.54 9.99
N CYS A 71 5.78 -10.84 9.90
CA CYS A 71 6.62 -11.53 10.89
C CYS A 71 8.05 -10.97 10.92
N ALA A 72 8.56 -10.46 9.79
CA ALA A 72 9.92 -9.95 9.66
C ALA A 72 10.18 -8.68 10.48
N ARG A 73 9.12 -7.99 10.94
CA ARG A 73 9.21 -6.82 11.81
C ARG A 73 9.95 -7.11 13.11
N CYS A 74 9.74 -8.31 13.65
CA CYS A 74 10.26 -8.70 14.97
C CYS A 74 11.17 -9.94 14.91
N HIS A 75 11.19 -10.65 13.79
CA HIS A 75 11.95 -11.88 13.62
C HIS A 75 12.80 -11.82 12.36
N ASP A 76 14.09 -12.14 12.48
CA ASP A 76 14.92 -12.34 11.31
C ASP A 76 14.37 -13.50 10.47
N HIS A 77 14.23 -13.24 9.18
CA HIS A 77 13.96 -14.27 8.18
C HIS A 77 15.30 -14.93 7.84
N LYS A 78 15.50 -16.19 8.22
CA LYS A 78 16.71 -16.93 7.86
C LYS A 78 16.88 -17.07 6.35
#